data_AF-A0A8H3HVV7-F1
#
_entry.id   AF-A0A8H3HVV7-F1
#
_cell.length_a   1.000
_cell.length_b   1.000
_cell.length_c   1.000
_cell.angle_alpha   90.00
_cell.angle_beta   90.00
_cell.angle_gamma   90.00
#
_symmetry.space_group_name_H-M   'P 1'
#
loop_
_entity.id
_entity.type
_entity.pdbx_description
1 polymer ?
#
loop_
_entity_poly.entity_id
_entity_poly.type
_entity_poly.pdbx_seq_one_letter_code
_entity_poly.pdbx_strand_id
1 'polypeptide(L)'
;MSNPDQAHRLWGPPLDEYIHSYSINSVKKRVNWDARTELEHRDRARATISQVCDLAGGDQDLGEEAAVRVTLSMLRSIMDLTLSPGTFVELGYPDLVGGCIKLMKSMEISGKDATFRYEYGYLCFRILTVALGVCMLQRADRFNFAVNKMQANPETELLLVFSQEVSRLVRTLLAEDQGRKHCDWLLALYVSEPPYGPPHKAFTDVYGPLRLHSILYLSLQHFLKAFASTYSPGLSLVFCLLWRYVIVDHNPYVHKCPHDIGATYTYTLLV
;
A
#
# COMPACT_ATOMS: atom_id res chain seq x y z
N MET A 1 -11.68 -14.86 -25.28
CA MET A 1 -10.82 -13.65 -25.33
C MET A 1 -11.72 -12.45 -25.05
N SER A 2 -11.67 -11.91 -23.84
CA SER A 2 -12.46 -10.74 -23.42
C SER A 2 -11.89 -9.47 -24.05
N ASN A 3 -12.77 -8.60 -24.56
CA ASN A 3 -12.40 -7.30 -25.14
C ASN A 3 -11.69 -6.45 -24.08
N PRO A 4 -10.48 -5.90 -24.34
CA PRO A 4 -9.74 -5.14 -23.34
C PRO A 4 -10.43 -3.92 -22.74
N ASP A 5 -11.39 -3.39 -23.49
CA ASP A 5 -12.09 -2.15 -23.20
C ASP A 5 -13.45 -2.39 -22.52
N GLN A 6 -13.72 -3.63 -22.09
CA GLN A 6 -14.95 -3.98 -21.40
C GLN A 6 -14.69 -4.27 -19.92
N ALA A 7 -15.63 -3.86 -19.06
CA ALA A 7 -15.61 -4.17 -17.63
C ALA A 7 -15.41 -5.67 -17.37
N HIS A 8 -14.45 -6.01 -16.53
CA HIS A 8 -14.17 -7.38 -16.13
C HIS A 8 -15.10 -7.78 -14.98
N ARG A 9 -15.71 -8.97 -15.05
CA ARG A 9 -16.68 -9.44 -14.04
C ARG A 9 -16.12 -9.43 -12.62
N LEU A 10 -14.85 -9.80 -12.46
CA LEU A 10 -14.19 -9.86 -11.15
C LEU A 10 -13.46 -8.57 -10.78
N TRP A 11 -12.86 -7.88 -11.76
CA TRP A 11 -11.93 -6.79 -11.50
C TRP A 11 -12.52 -5.39 -11.74
N GLY A 12 -13.75 -5.34 -12.27
CA GLY A 12 -14.49 -4.10 -12.46
C GLY A 12 -14.11 -3.35 -13.74
N PRO A 13 -14.41 -2.04 -13.78
CA PRO A 13 -14.21 -1.21 -14.96
C PRO A 13 -12.73 -1.08 -15.34
N PRO A 14 -12.44 -0.88 -16.65
CA PRO A 14 -11.09 -0.64 -17.14
C PRO A 14 -10.57 0.75 -16.76
N LEU A 15 -9.26 0.95 -16.94
CA LEU A 15 -8.53 2.18 -16.62
C LEU A 15 -9.21 3.46 -17.10
N ASP A 16 -9.63 3.51 -18.36
CA ASP A 16 -10.25 4.69 -18.93
C ASP A 16 -11.60 5.07 -18.30
N GLU A 17 -12.27 4.13 -17.63
CA GLU A 17 -13.51 4.38 -16.92
C GLU A 17 -13.26 4.74 -15.45
N TYR A 18 -12.40 3.98 -14.75
CA TYR A 18 -12.29 4.13 -13.31
C TYR A 18 -11.54 5.40 -12.88
N ILE A 19 -10.62 5.94 -13.70
CA ILE A 19 -9.81 7.11 -13.33
C ILE A 19 -10.67 8.34 -13.00
N HIS A 20 -11.83 8.47 -13.65
CA HIS A 20 -12.77 9.54 -13.40
C HIS A 20 -13.39 9.50 -12.01
N SER A 21 -13.44 8.33 -11.38
CA SER A 21 -13.96 8.15 -10.01
C SER A 21 -12.93 8.51 -8.93
N TYR A 22 -11.66 8.69 -9.30
CA TYR A 22 -10.55 8.85 -8.36
C TYR A 22 -9.69 10.10 -8.62
N SER A 23 -10.14 10.98 -9.51
CA SER A 23 -9.57 12.32 -9.65
C SER A 23 -9.77 13.11 -8.36
N ILE A 24 -8.90 14.08 -8.06
CA ILE A 24 -9.02 14.91 -6.86
C ILE A 24 -10.38 15.63 -6.75
N ASN A 25 -10.98 15.95 -7.91
CA ASN A 25 -12.29 16.61 -7.99
C ASN A 25 -13.46 15.62 -7.80
N SER A 26 -13.19 14.32 -7.94
CA SER A 26 -14.17 13.24 -7.84
C SER A 26 -14.06 12.45 -6.53
N VAL A 27 -12.96 12.60 -5.78
CA VAL A 27 -12.82 11.96 -4.47
C VAL A 27 -14.01 12.39 -3.62
N LYS A 28 -14.76 11.39 -3.13
CA LYS A 28 -15.92 11.61 -2.28
C LYS A 28 -15.51 12.55 -1.14
N LYS A 29 -16.22 13.66 -1.04
CA LYS A 29 -16.09 14.60 0.08
C LYS A 29 -16.26 13.85 1.39
N ARG A 30 -15.57 14.33 2.42
CA ARG A 30 -15.70 13.88 3.81
C ARG A 30 -17.15 13.63 4.17
N VAL A 31 -17.43 12.47 4.77
CA VAL A 31 -18.79 12.11 5.17
C VAL A 31 -18.93 12.29 6.68
N ASN A 32 -19.99 12.99 7.09
CA ASN A 32 -20.37 13.07 8.49
C ASN A 32 -21.34 11.92 8.80
N TRP A 33 -20.79 10.76 9.14
CA TRP A 33 -21.58 9.60 9.56
C TRP A 33 -22.10 9.81 10.98
N ASP A 34 -23.34 9.42 11.23
CA ASP A 34 -23.78 9.19 12.60
C ASP A 34 -23.05 7.97 13.20
N ALA A 35 -23.08 7.83 14.52
CA ALA A 35 -22.32 6.80 15.23
C ALA A 35 -22.67 5.37 14.82
N ARG A 36 -23.94 5.10 14.45
CA ARG A 36 -24.35 3.76 14.00
C ARG A 36 -23.82 3.49 12.60
N THR A 37 -24.00 4.43 11.67
CA THR A 37 -23.48 4.32 10.31
C THR A 37 -21.96 4.15 10.30
N GLU A 38 -21.22 4.92 11.11
CA GLU A 38 -19.77 4.76 11.23
C GLU A 38 -19.39 3.35 11.72
N LEU A 39 -20.08 2.85 12.75
CA LEU A 39 -19.83 1.51 13.29
C LEU A 39 -20.07 0.42 12.23
N GLU A 40 -21.16 0.52 11.46
CA GLU A 40 -21.44 -0.42 10.37
C GLU A 40 -20.37 -0.41 9.28
N HIS A 41 -19.88 0.78 8.89
CA HIS A 41 -18.77 0.89 7.95
C HIS A 41 -17.47 0.29 8.51
N ARG A 42 -17.17 0.52 9.79
CA ARG A 42 -16.01 -0.08 10.47
C ARG A 42 -16.09 -1.60 10.50
N ASP A 43 -17.23 -2.16 10.90
CA ASP A 43 -17.36 -3.61 11.05
C ASP A 43 -17.29 -4.34 9.70
N ARG A 44 -17.93 -3.80 8.65
CA ARG A 44 -17.80 -4.32 7.28
C ARG A 44 -16.36 -4.27 6.79
N ALA A 45 -15.68 -3.14 6.99
CA ALA A 45 -14.31 -2.97 6.54
C ALA A 45 -13.34 -3.86 7.33
N ARG A 46 -13.49 -4.00 8.65
CA ARG A 46 -12.68 -4.89 9.49
C ARG A 46 -12.77 -6.34 9.05
N ALA A 47 -13.97 -6.83 8.78
CA ALA A 47 -14.17 -8.18 8.27
C ALA A 47 -13.43 -8.39 6.93
N THR A 48 -13.42 -7.37 6.07
CA THR A 48 -12.64 -7.41 4.83
C THR A 48 -11.14 -7.35 5.09
N ILE A 49 -10.68 -6.42 5.94
CA ILE A 49 -9.27 -6.25 6.29
C ILE A 49 -8.70 -7.56 6.83
N SER A 50 -9.43 -8.25 7.72
CA SER A 50 -9.04 -9.56 8.22
C SER A 50 -8.80 -10.54 7.07
N GLN A 51 -9.73 -10.62 6.11
CA GLN A 51 -9.57 -11.51 4.96
C GLN A 51 -8.36 -11.15 4.10
N VAL A 52 -8.06 -9.87 3.90
CA VAL A 52 -6.87 -9.43 3.14
C VAL A 52 -5.59 -9.74 3.93
N CYS A 53 -5.57 -9.49 5.23
CA CYS A 53 -4.44 -9.80 6.11
C CYS A 53 -4.14 -11.29 6.15
N ASP A 54 -5.15 -12.16 6.16
CA ASP A 54 -4.97 -13.62 6.12
C ASP A 54 -4.20 -14.08 4.86
N LEU A 55 -4.34 -13.35 3.75
CA LEU A 55 -3.60 -13.64 2.52
C LEU A 55 -2.11 -13.41 2.71
N ALA A 56 -1.69 -12.45 3.54
CA ALA A 56 -0.29 -12.11 3.75
C ALA A 56 0.53 -13.29 4.32
N GLY A 57 -0.08 -14.17 5.12
CA GLY A 57 0.57 -15.34 5.71
C GLY A 57 0.55 -16.62 4.85
N GLY A 58 -0.30 -16.70 3.82
CA GLY A 58 -0.43 -17.90 3.00
C GLY A 58 0.65 -18.03 1.93
N ASP A 59 1.33 -19.17 1.84
CA ASP A 59 2.38 -19.40 0.83
C ASP A 59 1.84 -19.77 -0.56
N GLN A 60 0.51 -19.97 -0.66
CA GLN A 60 -0.15 -20.36 -1.89
C GLN A 60 -0.39 -19.17 -2.80
N ASP A 61 -0.03 -19.32 -4.08
CA ASP A 61 -0.46 -18.41 -5.13
C ASP A 61 -1.93 -18.72 -5.45
N LEU A 62 -2.82 -17.80 -5.06
CA LEU A 62 -4.26 -17.99 -5.13
C LEU A 62 -4.84 -17.54 -6.47
N GLY A 63 -4.06 -16.92 -7.37
CA GLY A 63 -4.52 -16.49 -8.70
C GLY A 63 -5.89 -15.80 -8.68
N GLU A 64 -6.84 -16.28 -9.49
CA GLU A 64 -8.19 -15.72 -9.52
C GLU A 64 -9.03 -16.02 -8.25
N GLU A 65 -8.71 -17.07 -7.49
CA GLU A 65 -9.44 -17.43 -6.25
C GLU A 65 -9.33 -16.31 -5.19
N ALA A 66 -8.21 -15.59 -5.18
CA ALA A 66 -8.02 -14.43 -4.33
C ALA A 66 -9.06 -13.32 -4.62
N ALA A 67 -9.37 -13.06 -5.90
CA ALA A 67 -10.36 -12.06 -6.31
C ALA A 67 -11.81 -12.54 -6.11
N VAL A 68 -12.01 -13.86 -6.00
CA VAL A 68 -13.30 -14.44 -5.59
C VAL A 68 -13.50 -14.28 -4.07
N ARG A 69 -12.45 -14.49 -3.27
CA ARG A 69 -12.49 -14.34 -1.81
C ARG A 69 -12.61 -12.88 -1.38
N VAL A 70 -11.83 -11.99 -1.99
CA VAL A 70 -11.88 -10.55 -1.74
C VAL A 70 -12.46 -9.87 -2.97
N THR A 71 -13.71 -9.44 -2.90
CA THR A 71 -14.39 -8.84 -4.05
C THR A 71 -14.09 -7.34 -4.19
N LEU A 72 -14.36 -6.76 -5.37
CA LEU A 72 -14.24 -5.32 -5.59
C LEU A 72 -15.08 -4.48 -4.60
N SER A 73 -16.29 -4.94 -4.29
CA SER A 73 -17.18 -4.32 -3.29
C SER A 73 -16.52 -4.24 -1.91
N MET A 74 -15.85 -5.32 -1.51
CA MET A 74 -15.14 -5.40 -0.23
C MET A 74 -13.96 -4.42 -0.19
N LEU A 75 -13.16 -4.32 -1.26
CA LEU A 75 -12.09 -3.32 -1.35
C LEU A 75 -12.62 -1.89 -1.25
N ARG A 76 -13.74 -1.59 -1.92
CA ARG A 76 -14.41 -0.28 -1.80
C ARG A 76 -14.85 0.01 -0.37
N SER A 77 -15.33 -1.00 0.37
CA SER A 77 -15.69 -0.84 1.79
C SER A 77 -14.51 -0.47 2.69
N ILE A 78 -13.30 -0.99 2.39
CA ILE A 78 -12.07 -0.56 3.07
C ILE A 78 -11.80 0.91 2.75
N MET A 79 -11.90 1.31 1.48
CA MET A 79 -11.64 2.69 1.07
C MET A 79 -12.64 3.70 1.64
N ASP A 80 -13.88 3.29 1.92
CA ASP A 80 -14.85 4.16 2.59
C ASP A 80 -14.34 4.60 3.98
N LEU A 81 -13.49 3.82 4.67
CA LEU A 81 -12.86 4.25 5.93
C LEU A 81 -11.98 5.50 5.79
N THR A 82 -11.60 5.88 4.56
CA THR A 82 -10.83 7.11 4.32
C THR A 82 -11.71 8.36 4.27
N LEU A 83 -13.03 8.22 4.41
CA LEU A 83 -14.01 9.32 4.38
C LEU A 83 -14.25 9.96 5.75
N SER A 84 -13.81 9.34 6.85
CA SER A 84 -13.85 9.87 8.22
C SER A 84 -12.46 9.80 8.85
N PRO A 85 -11.97 10.85 9.53
CA PRO A 85 -10.64 10.80 10.15
C PRO A 85 -10.52 9.73 11.25
N GLY A 86 -11.61 9.49 11.99
CA GLY A 86 -11.63 8.55 13.12
C GLY A 86 -11.45 7.10 12.70
N THR A 87 -11.73 6.77 11.43
CA THR A 87 -11.68 5.41 10.90
C THR A 87 -10.34 5.05 10.26
N PHE A 88 -9.40 6.00 10.10
CA PHE A 88 -8.07 5.71 9.56
C PHE A 88 -7.30 4.68 10.38
N VAL A 89 -7.55 4.62 11.69
CA VAL A 89 -6.86 3.69 12.60
C VAL A 89 -7.08 2.22 12.20
N GLU A 90 -8.21 1.92 11.58
CA GLU A 90 -8.56 0.59 11.10
C GLU A 90 -7.66 0.12 9.94
N LEU A 91 -6.92 1.02 9.29
CA LEU A 91 -6.02 0.68 8.18
C LEU A 91 -4.59 0.38 8.67
N GLY A 92 -4.33 0.50 9.98
CA GLY A 92 -3.00 0.37 10.60
C GLY A 92 -2.50 -1.06 10.82
N TYR A 93 -2.81 -1.99 9.92
CA TYR A 93 -2.37 -3.38 10.01
C TYR A 93 -1.21 -3.65 9.05
N PRO A 94 -0.02 -4.06 9.53
CA PRO A 94 1.11 -4.36 8.65
C PRO A 94 0.78 -5.43 7.60
N ASP A 95 0.04 -6.47 7.97
CA ASP A 95 -0.34 -7.55 7.05
C ASP A 95 -1.25 -7.09 5.91
N LEU A 96 -1.97 -5.97 6.07
CA LEU A 96 -2.82 -5.41 5.02
C LEU A 96 -1.97 -5.00 3.81
N VAL A 97 -0.74 -4.50 4.04
CA VAL A 97 0.21 -4.15 2.98
C VAL A 97 0.58 -5.40 2.18
N GLY A 98 1.05 -6.46 2.85
CA GLY A 98 1.41 -7.73 2.22
C GLY A 98 0.23 -8.40 1.50
N GLY A 99 -0.96 -8.38 2.10
CA GLY A 99 -2.19 -8.90 1.51
C GLY A 99 -2.57 -8.19 0.22
N CYS A 100 -2.50 -6.86 0.19
CA CYS A 100 -2.73 -6.08 -1.02
C CYS A 100 -1.72 -6.39 -2.13
N ILE A 101 -0.43 -6.60 -1.81
CA ILE A 101 0.58 -7.02 -2.81
C ILE A 101 0.19 -8.36 -3.43
N LYS A 102 -0.25 -9.33 -2.61
CA LYS A 102 -0.69 -10.64 -3.09
C LYS A 102 -1.94 -10.54 -3.96
N LEU A 103 -2.92 -9.73 -3.57
CA LEU A 103 -4.11 -9.48 -4.40
C LEU A 103 -3.76 -8.86 -5.76
N MET A 104 -2.82 -7.92 -5.81
CA MET A 104 -2.36 -7.35 -7.08
C MET A 104 -1.66 -8.39 -7.94
N LYS A 105 -0.79 -9.21 -7.34
CA LYS A 105 -0.06 -10.28 -8.04
C LYS A 105 -1.01 -11.34 -8.64
N SER A 106 -2.12 -11.59 -7.97
CA SER A 106 -3.16 -12.54 -8.41
C SER A 106 -3.87 -12.13 -9.70
N MET A 107 -3.67 -10.88 -10.16
CA MET A 107 -4.21 -10.35 -11.42
C MET A 107 -3.28 -10.57 -12.63
N GLU A 108 -2.27 -11.42 -12.51
CA GLU A 108 -1.43 -11.77 -13.65
C GLU A 108 -2.18 -12.72 -14.60
N ILE A 109 -2.51 -12.24 -15.80
CA ILE A 109 -3.25 -13.02 -16.80
C ILE A 109 -2.27 -13.44 -17.89
N SER A 110 -2.03 -14.75 -18.00
CA SER A 110 -1.19 -15.30 -19.08
C SER A 110 0.17 -14.61 -19.20
N GLY A 111 0.80 -14.27 -18.06
CA GLY A 111 2.11 -13.60 -18.00
C GLY A 111 2.06 -12.08 -18.26
N LYS A 112 0.88 -11.47 -18.36
CA LYS A 112 0.70 -10.02 -18.48
C LYS A 112 0.05 -9.47 -17.22
N ASP A 113 0.74 -8.51 -16.60
CA ASP A 113 0.24 -7.80 -15.44
C ASP A 113 -0.98 -6.94 -15.84
N ALA A 114 -2.12 -7.18 -15.18
CA ALA A 114 -3.36 -6.43 -15.40
C ALA A 114 -3.73 -5.55 -14.19
N THR A 115 -2.82 -5.37 -13.22
CA THR A 115 -3.11 -4.73 -11.93
C THR A 115 -3.70 -3.33 -12.11
N PHE A 116 -3.07 -2.47 -12.91
CA PHE A 116 -3.56 -1.10 -13.12
C PHE A 116 -4.52 -0.97 -14.29
N ARG A 117 -4.79 -2.06 -15.01
CA ARG A 117 -5.73 -2.05 -16.12
C ARG A 117 -7.19 -2.05 -15.65
N TYR A 118 -7.46 -2.57 -14.45
CA TYR A 118 -8.79 -2.61 -13.86
C TYR A 118 -8.82 -1.98 -12.47
N GLU A 119 -10.00 -1.51 -12.07
CA GLU A 119 -10.20 -0.81 -10.79
C GLU A 119 -9.73 -1.63 -9.57
N TYR A 120 -9.92 -2.94 -9.60
CA TYR A 120 -9.56 -3.84 -8.50
C TYR A 120 -8.10 -3.69 -8.07
N GLY A 121 -7.15 -3.78 -9.02
CA GLY A 121 -5.73 -3.70 -8.67
C GLY A 121 -5.31 -2.29 -8.29
N TYR A 122 -5.92 -1.27 -8.90
CA TYR A 122 -5.74 0.12 -8.47
C TYR A 122 -6.23 0.35 -7.03
N LEU A 123 -7.36 -0.23 -6.64
CA LEU A 123 -7.86 -0.18 -5.26
C LEU A 123 -6.94 -0.92 -4.29
N CYS A 124 -6.46 -2.12 -4.64
CA CYS A 124 -5.45 -2.82 -3.84
C CYS A 124 -4.20 -1.95 -3.62
N PHE A 125 -3.71 -1.30 -4.68
CA PHE A 125 -2.57 -0.39 -4.59
C PHE A 125 -2.87 0.80 -3.67
N ARG A 126 -4.05 1.41 -3.80
CA ARG A 126 -4.44 2.56 -3.00
C ARG A 126 -4.67 2.22 -1.52
N ILE A 127 -5.25 1.05 -1.22
CA ILE A 127 -5.37 0.55 0.15
C ILE A 127 -3.97 0.31 0.73
N LEU A 128 -3.08 -0.30 -0.05
CA LEU A 128 -1.67 -0.50 0.33
C LEU A 128 -0.99 0.82 0.70
N THR A 129 -1.11 1.86 -0.13
CA THR A 129 -0.42 3.12 0.13
C THR A 129 -0.94 3.81 1.39
N VAL A 130 -2.25 3.74 1.65
CA VAL A 130 -2.85 4.28 2.88
C VAL A 130 -2.47 3.44 4.09
N ALA A 131 -2.56 2.11 4.03
CA ALA A 131 -2.21 1.21 5.12
C ALA A 131 -0.73 1.38 5.53
N LEU A 132 0.16 1.45 4.54
CA LEU A 132 1.59 1.70 4.75
C LEU A 132 1.82 3.06 5.45
N GLY A 133 1.14 4.11 5.00
CA GLY A 133 1.25 5.43 5.60
C GLY A 133 0.67 5.51 7.02
N VAL A 134 -0.47 4.87 7.29
CA VAL A 134 -1.05 4.79 8.64
C VAL A 134 -0.10 4.07 9.57
N CYS A 135 0.40 2.89 9.18
CA CYS A 135 1.32 2.14 10.02
C CYS A 135 2.60 2.92 10.30
N MET A 136 3.17 3.60 9.30
CA MET A 136 4.39 4.39 9.50
C MET A 136 4.15 5.60 10.40
N LEU A 137 3.02 6.28 10.27
CA LEU A 137 2.65 7.35 11.20
C LEU A 137 2.43 6.81 12.63
N GLN A 138 1.89 5.61 12.80
CA GLN A 138 1.72 4.98 14.11
C GLN A 138 3.08 4.62 14.73
N ARG A 139 3.98 3.98 13.97
CA ARG A 139 5.33 3.63 14.46
C ARG A 139 6.17 4.85 14.81
N ALA A 140 5.97 5.96 14.12
CA ALA A 140 6.64 7.23 14.39
C ALA A 140 5.95 8.08 15.47
N ASP A 141 4.88 7.60 16.11
CA ASP A 141 4.05 8.35 17.08
C ASP A 141 3.50 9.69 16.54
N ARG A 142 3.16 9.71 15.24
CA ARG A 142 2.61 10.89 14.54
C ARG A 142 1.18 10.72 14.04
N PHE A 143 0.59 9.55 14.26
CA PHE A 143 -0.75 9.24 13.78
C PHE A 143 -1.83 10.15 14.37
N ASN A 144 -1.86 10.31 15.71
CA ASN A 144 -2.83 11.18 16.38
C ASN A 144 -2.71 12.63 15.92
N PHE A 145 -1.48 13.11 15.71
CA PHE A 145 -1.24 14.45 15.15
C PHE A 145 -1.84 14.61 13.75
N ALA A 146 -1.66 13.61 12.87
CA ALA A 146 -2.24 13.63 11.53
C ALA A 146 -3.78 13.63 11.56
N VAL A 147 -4.38 12.81 12.42
CA VAL A 147 -5.85 12.76 12.61
C VAL A 147 -6.38 14.09 13.16
N ASN A 148 -5.73 14.68 14.16
CA ASN A 148 -6.11 15.98 14.71
C ASN A 148 -6.05 17.08 13.63
N LYS A 149 -5.05 17.05 12.75
CA LYS A 149 -4.99 17.97 11.61
C LYS A 149 -6.11 17.75 10.60
N MET A 150 -6.46 16.51 10.29
CA MET A 150 -7.62 16.20 9.45
C MET A 150 -8.91 16.75 10.05
N GLN A 151 -9.07 16.63 11.37
CA GLN A 151 -10.24 17.17 12.07
C GLN A 151 -10.27 18.70 12.06
N ALA A 152 -9.12 19.34 12.28
CA ALA A 152 -8.99 20.79 12.31
C ALA A 152 -9.14 21.49 10.94
N ASN A 153 -9.05 20.73 9.83
CA ASN A 153 -9.13 21.28 8.47
C ASN A 153 -10.30 20.63 7.68
N PRO A 154 -11.56 20.86 8.06
CA PRO A 154 -12.72 20.18 7.46
C PRO A 154 -12.92 20.47 5.97
N GLU A 155 -12.47 21.62 5.48
CA GLU A 155 -12.54 22.02 4.08
C GLU A 155 -11.45 21.37 3.20
N THR A 156 -10.47 20.69 3.81
CA THR A 156 -9.41 20.00 3.07
C THR A 156 -9.70 18.51 2.96
N GLU A 157 -9.52 17.96 1.77
CA GLU A 157 -9.65 16.52 1.54
C GLU A 157 -8.74 15.70 2.48
N LEU A 158 -9.31 14.68 3.14
CA LEU A 158 -8.62 13.93 4.19
C LEU A 158 -7.35 13.25 3.70
N LEU A 159 -7.44 12.60 2.54
CA LEU A 159 -6.31 11.93 1.91
C LEU A 159 -5.23 12.92 1.45
N LEU A 160 -5.56 14.20 1.26
CA LEU A 160 -4.57 15.26 1.01
C LEU A 160 -3.79 15.59 2.27
N VAL A 161 -4.47 15.85 3.38
CA VAL A 161 -3.84 16.09 4.69
C VAL A 161 -2.98 14.89 5.09
N PHE A 162 -3.50 13.68 4.95
CA PHE A 162 -2.79 12.42 5.21
C PHE A 162 -1.48 12.35 4.41
N SER A 163 -1.55 12.54 3.09
CA SER A 163 -0.40 12.42 2.20
C SER A 163 0.67 13.48 2.51
N GLN A 164 0.27 14.69 2.91
CA GLN A 164 1.20 15.71 3.37
C GLN A 164 1.94 15.29 4.64
N GLU A 165 1.25 14.71 5.63
CA GLU A 165 1.88 14.24 6.86
C GLU A 165 2.82 13.05 6.62
N VAL A 166 2.43 12.10 5.77
CA VAL A 166 3.30 11.01 5.32
C VAL A 166 4.54 11.56 4.60
N SER A 167 4.36 12.52 3.69
CA SER A 167 5.48 13.16 2.96
C SER A 167 6.42 13.91 3.90
N ARG A 168 5.88 14.61 4.91
CA ARG A 168 6.67 15.27 5.95
C ARG A 168 7.49 14.26 6.74
N LEU A 169 6.90 13.14 7.15
CA LEU A 169 7.62 12.07 7.84
C LEU A 169 8.76 11.52 6.99
N VAL A 170 8.50 11.16 5.73
CA VAL A 170 9.53 10.65 4.81
C VAL A 170 10.66 11.65 4.63
N ARG A 171 10.35 12.94 4.45
CA ARG A 171 11.38 13.98 4.33
C ARG A 171 12.25 14.09 5.57
N THR A 172 11.66 14.04 6.77
CA THR A 172 12.41 14.07 8.03
C THR A 172 13.31 12.84 8.18
N LEU A 173 12.80 11.65 7.86
CA LEU A 173 13.56 10.41 7.92
C LEU A 173 14.72 10.38 6.93
N LEU A 174 14.56 10.96 5.74
CA LEU A 174 15.60 10.91 4.70
C LEU A 174 16.61 12.06 4.75
N ALA A 175 16.44 13.03 5.65
CA ALA A 175 17.28 14.23 5.73
C ALA A 175 18.74 13.91 6.11
N GLU A 176 18.95 12.97 7.03
CA GLU A 176 20.27 12.68 7.63
C GLU A 176 20.47 11.17 7.83
N ASP A 177 21.72 10.76 8.08
CA ASP A 177 22.08 9.34 8.20
C ASP A 177 21.35 8.62 9.34
N GLN A 178 21.26 9.27 10.50
CA GLN A 178 20.53 8.77 11.65
C GLN A 178 19.04 8.57 11.32
N GLY A 179 18.47 9.52 10.56
CA GLY A 179 17.11 9.42 10.04
C GLY A 179 16.92 8.22 9.12
N ARG A 180 17.89 7.90 8.25
CA ARG A 180 17.82 6.74 7.36
C ARG A 180 17.83 5.42 8.13
N LYS A 181 18.67 5.29 9.16
CA LYS A 181 18.65 4.13 10.07
C LYS A 181 17.33 4.02 10.82
N HIS A 182 16.77 5.15 11.24
CA HIS A 182 15.45 5.19 11.86
C HIS A 182 14.35 4.77 10.86
N CYS A 183 14.47 5.18 9.59
CA CYS A 183 13.59 4.77 8.52
C CYS A 183 13.60 3.25 8.32
N ASP A 184 14.78 2.64 8.24
CA ASP A 184 14.92 1.19 8.07
C ASP A 184 14.28 0.43 9.24
N TRP A 185 14.52 0.90 10.47
CA TRP A 185 13.90 0.33 11.67
C TRP A 185 12.37 0.46 11.64
N LEU A 186 11.83 1.64 11.31
CA LEU A 186 10.38 1.86 11.18
C LEU A 186 9.76 1.01 10.06
N LEU A 187 10.48 0.81 8.95
CA LEU A 187 10.06 -0.07 7.85
C LEU A 187 10.20 -1.55 8.20
N ALA A 188 10.83 -1.89 9.33
CA ALA A 188 11.25 -3.24 9.70
C ALA A 188 12.12 -3.91 8.61
N LEU A 189 12.96 -3.11 7.95
CA LEU A 189 14.08 -3.59 7.16
C LEU A 189 15.23 -3.94 8.12
N TYR A 190 16.10 -4.88 7.73
CA TYR A 190 17.13 -5.41 8.62
C TYR A 190 17.98 -4.31 9.26
N VAL A 191 18.10 -4.35 10.59
CA VAL A 191 19.03 -3.53 11.37
C VAL A 191 19.79 -4.45 12.32
N SER A 192 21.10 -4.59 12.14
CA SER A 192 21.96 -5.51 12.92
C SER A 192 21.88 -5.29 14.44
N GLU A 193 21.62 -4.06 14.86
CA GLU A 193 21.36 -3.66 16.24
C GLU A 193 20.25 -2.61 16.21
N PRO A 194 19.02 -2.90 16.68
CA PRO A 194 17.93 -1.95 16.56
C PRO A 194 18.19 -0.73 17.47
N PRO A 195 18.46 0.46 16.93
CA PRO A 195 18.91 1.60 17.74
C PRO A 195 17.78 2.25 18.55
N TYR A 196 16.53 1.88 18.26
CA TYR A 196 15.33 2.64 18.65
C TYR A 196 14.28 1.81 19.39
N GLY A 197 14.60 0.57 19.80
CA GLY A 197 13.71 -0.29 20.57
C GLY A 197 13.45 -1.66 19.93
N PRO A 198 12.43 -2.41 20.38
CA PRO A 198 12.14 -3.73 19.85
C PRO A 198 11.82 -3.68 18.34
N PRO A 199 12.14 -4.73 17.58
CA PRO A 199 11.88 -4.77 16.14
C PRO A 199 10.37 -4.69 15.85
N HIS A 200 10.02 -3.93 14.82
CA HIS A 200 8.65 -3.91 14.32
C HIS A 200 8.37 -5.13 13.44
N LYS A 201 7.09 -5.52 13.36
CA LYS A 201 6.64 -6.51 12.37
C LYS A 201 6.87 -5.97 10.96
N ALA A 202 7.40 -6.78 10.04
CA ALA A 202 7.52 -6.38 8.63
C ALA A 202 6.14 -6.09 8.01
N PHE A 203 6.08 -5.15 7.06
CA PHE A 203 4.85 -4.84 6.30
C PHE A 203 4.48 -5.93 5.30
N THR A 204 5.44 -6.77 4.95
CA THR A 204 5.31 -7.83 3.98
C THR A 204 6.44 -8.82 4.23
N ASP A 205 6.40 -9.99 3.60
CA ASP A 205 7.51 -10.93 3.64
C ASP A 205 8.74 -10.37 2.88
N VAL A 206 9.84 -11.13 2.93
CA VAL A 206 11.15 -10.72 2.38
C VAL A 206 11.13 -10.42 0.88
N TYR A 207 10.18 -10.97 0.13
CA TYR A 207 10.03 -10.77 -1.32
C TYR A 207 8.93 -9.76 -1.67
N GLY A 208 8.20 -9.24 -0.68
CA GLY A 208 7.12 -8.30 -0.87
C GLY A 208 7.51 -7.02 -1.61
N PRO A 209 8.57 -6.30 -1.19
CA PRO A 209 8.99 -5.08 -1.88
C PRO A 209 9.44 -5.36 -3.32
N LEU A 210 10.12 -6.49 -3.54
CA LEU A 210 10.50 -6.95 -4.88
C LEU A 210 9.27 -7.24 -5.74
N ARG A 211 8.26 -7.92 -5.21
CA ARG A 211 6.99 -8.16 -5.92
C ARG A 211 6.26 -6.87 -6.26
N LEU A 212 6.20 -5.93 -5.33
CA LEU A 212 5.61 -4.61 -5.58
C LEU A 212 6.37 -3.86 -6.69
N HIS A 213 7.71 -3.87 -6.64
CA HIS A 213 8.55 -3.31 -7.69
C HIS A 213 8.25 -3.93 -9.06
N SER A 214 8.19 -5.26 -9.14
CA SER A 214 7.89 -5.99 -10.37
C SER A 214 6.49 -5.66 -10.91
N ILE A 215 5.47 -5.58 -10.05
CA ILE A 215 4.11 -5.17 -10.46
C ILE A 215 4.13 -3.76 -11.07
N LEU A 216 4.76 -2.79 -10.39
CA LEU A 216 4.85 -1.42 -10.88
C LEU A 216 5.61 -1.32 -12.22
N TYR A 217 6.67 -2.12 -12.38
CA TYR A 217 7.46 -2.15 -13.60
C TYR A 217 6.71 -2.81 -14.77
N LEU A 218 6.10 -3.97 -14.55
CA LEU A 218 5.36 -4.71 -15.59
C LEU A 218 4.10 -3.96 -16.03
N SER A 219 3.46 -3.23 -15.12
CA SER A 219 2.29 -2.40 -15.39
C SER A 219 2.62 -0.93 -15.67
N LEU A 220 3.90 -0.57 -15.92
CA LEU A 220 4.37 0.83 -15.92
C LEU A 220 3.50 1.79 -16.73
N GLN A 221 3.08 1.43 -17.94
CA GLN A 221 2.24 2.29 -18.77
C GLN A 221 0.87 2.59 -18.12
N HIS A 222 0.18 1.56 -17.63
CA HIS A 222 -1.11 1.71 -16.96
C HIS A 222 -0.96 2.40 -15.60
N PHE A 223 0.11 2.06 -14.86
CA PHE A 223 0.45 2.72 -13.60
C PHE A 223 0.67 4.22 -13.78
N LEU A 224 1.50 4.63 -14.74
CA LEU A 224 1.78 6.05 -15.02
C LEU A 224 0.51 6.80 -15.45
N LYS A 225 -0.34 6.17 -16.26
CA LYS A 225 -1.62 6.77 -16.67
C LYS A 225 -2.58 6.92 -15.49
N ALA A 226 -2.73 5.88 -14.65
CA ALA A 226 -3.52 5.95 -13.42
C ALA A 226 -2.96 7.01 -12.47
N PHE A 227 -1.63 7.05 -12.30
CA PHE A 227 -0.94 8.02 -11.45
C PHE A 227 -1.12 9.46 -11.92
N ALA A 228 -1.03 9.72 -13.23
CA ALA A 228 -1.24 11.05 -13.79
C ALA A 228 -2.70 11.52 -13.71
N SER A 229 -3.65 10.58 -13.69
CA SER A 229 -5.10 10.88 -13.81
C SER A 229 -5.85 10.82 -12.48
N THR A 230 -5.24 10.29 -11.42
CA THR A 230 -5.88 10.07 -10.12
C THR A 230 -5.07 10.64 -8.98
N TYR A 231 -5.71 10.82 -7.82
CA TYR A 231 -5.02 11.19 -6.60
C TYR A 231 -4.63 9.94 -5.79
N SER A 232 -3.33 9.70 -5.66
CA SER A 232 -2.77 8.54 -4.95
C SER A 232 -2.08 8.97 -3.65
N PRO A 233 -2.74 8.87 -2.49
CA PRO A 233 -2.19 9.31 -1.21
C PRO A 233 -1.02 8.43 -0.74
N GLY A 234 -0.02 9.04 -0.09
CA GLY A 234 1.05 8.29 0.60
C GLY A 234 2.14 7.68 -0.30
N LEU A 235 2.16 8.00 -1.59
CA LEU A 235 3.13 7.46 -2.55
C LEU A 235 4.60 7.70 -2.19
N SER A 236 4.91 8.82 -1.52
CA SER A 236 6.27 9.12 -1.07
C SER A 236 6.87 7.98 -0.24
N LEU A 237 6.03 7.27 0.51
CA LEU A 237 6.43 6.19 1.38
C LEU A 237 6.58 4.86 0.64
N VAL A 238 5.79 4.62 -0.41
CA VAL A 238 5.99 3.47 -1.31
C VAL A 238 7.35 3.58 -1.99
N PHE A 239 7.66 4.75 -2.57
CA PHE A 239 8.97 4.98 -3.18
C PHE A 239 10.10 4.91 -2.15
N CYS A 240 9.88 5.42 -0.94
CA CYS A 240 10.85 5.28 0.15
C CYS A 240 11.11 3.81 0.48
N LEU A 241 10.07 2.99 0.68
CA LEU A 241 10.20 1.55 0.94
C LEU A 241 11.01 0.84 -0.16
N LEU A 242 10.63 1.04 -1.43
CA LEU A 242 11.30 0.40 -2.56
C LEU A 242 12.77 0.82 -2.66
N TRP A 243 13.05 2.12 -2.50
CA TRP A 243 14.41 2.63 -2.53
C TRP A 243 15.27 2.10 -1.39
N ARG A 244 14.75 2.14 -0.15
CA ARG A 244 15.46 1.62 1.02
C ARG A 244 15.71 0.11 0.89
N TYR A 245 14.73 -0.65 0.41
CA TYR A 245 14.88 -2.08 0.16
C TYR A 245 16.03 -2.38 -0.80
N VAL A 246 16.10 -1.69 -1.95
CA VAL A 246 17.20 -1.88 -2.91
C VAL A 246 18.57 -1.57 -2.28
N ILE A 247 18.70 -0.48 -1.51
CA ILE A 247 19.96 -0.14 -0.84
C ILE A 247 20.37 -1.21 0.18
N VAL A 248 19.43 -1.65 1.01
CA VAL A 248 19.69 -2.62 2.08
C VAL A 248 20.06 -3.99 1.49
N ASP A 249 19.34 -4.41 0.45
CA ASP A 249 19.60 -5.68 -0.25
C ASP A 249 20.95 -5.70 -0.99
N HIS A 250 21.33 -4.58 -1.60
CA HIS A 250 22.62 -4.45 -2.29
C HIS A 250 23.81 -4.17 -1.36
N ASN A 251 23.58 -4.08 -0.04
CA ASN A 251 24.65 -3.88 0.91
C ASN A 251 25.29 -5.23 1.30
N PRO A 252 26.52 -5.54 0.82
CA PRO A 252 27.17 -6.83 1.09
C PRO A 252 27.51 -7.06 2.57
N TYR A 253 27.38 -6.03 3.41
CA TYR A 253 27.55 -6.12 4.86
C TYR A 253 26.26 -6.45 5.62
N VAL A 254 25.09 -6.41 4.95
CA VAL A 254 23.78 -6.68 5.54
C VAL A 254 23.38 -8.16 5.39
N HIS A 255 23.83 -8.83 4.32
CA HIS A 255 23.59 -10.26 4.10
C HIS A 255 24.64 -11.13 4.80
N LYS A 256 24.54 -11.22 6.13
CA LYS A 256 25.11 -12.34 6.90
C LYS A 256 24.01 -12.98 7.76
N CYS A 257 22.99 -13.55 7.10
CA CYS A 257 22.23 -14.64 7.70
C CYS A 257 23.04 -15.94 7.54
N PRO A 258 23.16 -16.82 8.57
CA PRO A 258 24.06 -17.98 8.53
C PRO A 258 23.66 -19.13 7.60
N HIS A 259 22.60 -19.00 6.78
CA HIS A 259 21.99 -20.14 6.08
C HIS A 259 21.94 -20.08 4.56
N ASP A 260 22.35 -19.00 3.90
CA ASP A 260 22.35 -18.95 2.43
C ASP A 260 23.76 -18.76 1.86
N ILE A 261 24.49 -19.87 1.76
CA ILE A 261 25.58 -19.99 0.79
C ILE A 261 24.95 -20.47 -0.52
N GLY A 262 24.73 -19.55 -1.45
CA GLY A 262 24.62 -19.90 -2.86
C GLY A 262 23.42 -19.33 -3.61
N ALA A 263 23.40 -18.02 -3.84
CA ALA A 263 22.75 -17.44 -5.01
C ALA A 263 23.20 -15.99 -5.22
N THR A 264 24.38 -15.79 -5.78
CA THR A 264 24.74 -14.49 -6.39
C THR A 264 23.94 -14.31 -7.67
N TYR A 265 22.89 -13.49 -7.65
CA TYR A 265 22.29 -12.93 -8.85
C TYR A 265 22.85 -11.53 -9.08
N THR A 266 23.79 -11.42 -10.02
CA THR A 266 24.25 -10.15 -10.57
C THR A 266 23.19 -9.63 -11.53
N TYR A 267 22.42 -8.62 -11.11
CA TYR A 267 21.66 -7.78 -12.04
C TYR A 267 22.54 -6.61 -12.48
N THR A 268 23.01 -6.68 -13.72
CA THR A 268 23.70 -5.58 -14.40
C THR A 268 22.68 -4.46 -14.67
N LEU A 269 22.75 -3.38 -13.90
CA LEU A 269 22.07 -2.12 -14.23
C LEU A 269 22.84 -1.43 -15.37
N LEU A 270 22.27 -1.45 -16.58
CA LEU A 270 22.59 -0.51 -17.65
C LEU A 270 21.76 0.77 -17.41
N VAL A 271 22.38 1.79 -16.82
CA VAL A 271 22.47 3.19 -17.31
C VAL A 271 23.69 3.82 -16.66
#